data_AF-A0A2N7UN75-F1
#
_entry.id   AF-A0A2N7UN75-F1
#
_cell.length_a   1.000
_cell.length_b   1.000
_cell.length_c   1.000
_cell.angle_alpha   90.00
_cell.angle_beta   90.00
_cell.angle_gamma   90.00
#
_symmetry.space_group_name_H-M   'P 1'
#
loop_
_entity.id
_entity.type
_entity.pdbx_description
1 polymer ?
#
loop_
_entity_poly.entity_id
_entity_poly.type
_entity_poly.pdbx_seq_one_letter_code
_entity_poly.pdbx_strand_id
1 'polypeptide(L)'
;MAIRYDLWLYPDNIARHRAVEADLIRYFMERFADYPHIRLFGADPYDYDAPFNRLHDVLMARAGEYCEREWRYVPTPEQLNRAFFLAVGRSNKFVRDPSDGDPHRSDS
;
A
#
# COMPACT_ATOMS: atom_id res chain seq x y z
N MET A 1 -19.67 9.32 15.57
CA MET A 1 -18.65 8.48 14.90
C MET A 1 -18.35 7.31 15.84
N ALA A 2 -18.69 6.08 15.48
CA ALA A 2 -18.31 4.91 16.28
C ALA A 2 -16.91 4.44 15.85
N ILE A 3 -16.02 4.15 16.80
CA ILE A 3 -14.72 3.56 16.50
C ILE A 3 -14.97 2.12 16.03
N ARG A 4 -14.60 1.82 14.78
CA ARG A 4 -14.83 0.50 14.15
C ARG A 4 -13.56 -0.31 13.92
N TYR A 5 -12.38 0.28 14.11
CA TYR A 5 -11.12 -0.37 13.75
C TYR A 5 -10.69 -1.35 14.83
N ASP A 6 -10.43 -2.61 14.45
CA ASP A 6 -10.02 -3.67 15.38
C ASP A 6 -8.74 -3.30 16.14
N LEU A 7 -7.82 -2.56 15.53
CA LEU A 7 -6.61 -2.08 16.18
C LEU A 7 -6.91 -1.17 17.38
N TRP A 8 -7.96 -0.36 17.30
CA TRP A 8 -8.34 0.56 18.37
C TRP A 8 -9.27 -0.09 19.39
N LEU A 9 -10.11 -1.03 18.96
CA LEU A 9 -10.99 -1.79 19.85
C LEU A 9 -10.23 -2.82 20.69
N TYR A 10 -9.19 -3.43 20.11
CA TYR A 10 -8.43 -4.50 20.74
C TYR A 10 -6.92 -4.26 20.62
N PRO A 11 -6.38 -3.15 21.15
CA PRO A 11 -4.99 -2.74 20.92
C PRO A 11 -3.97 -3.81 21.37
N ASP A 12 -4.29 -4.57 22.41
CA ASP A 12 -3.40 -5.58 22.98
C ASP A 12 -3.31 -6.87 22.15
N ASN A 13 -4.18 -7.06 21.15
CA ASN A 13 -4.15 -8.22 20.26
C ASN A 13 -3.07 -8.10 19.17
N ILE A 14 -1.84 -7.83 19.61
CA ILE A 14 -0.67 -7.56 18.76
C ILE A 14 -0.43 -8.69 17.77
N ALA A 15 -0.63 -9.94 18.19
CA ALA A 15 -0.45 -11.11 17.34
C ALA A 15 -1.39 -11.09 16.12
N ARG A 16 -2.69 -10.82 16.35
CA ARG A 16 -3.67 -10.71 15.26
C ARG A 16 -3.35 -9.53 14.34
N HIS A 17 -3.01 -8.37 14.90
CA HIS A 17 -2.70 -7.17 14.11
C HIS A 17 -1.50 -7.38 13.19
N ARG A 18 -0.44 -8.04 13.69
CA ARG A 18 0.74 -8.39 12.88
C ARG A 18 0.44 -9.44 11.82
N ALA A 19 -0.39 -10.43 12.14
CA ALA A 19 -0.78 -11.46 11.18
C ALA A 19 -1.58 -10.86 10.01
N VAL A 20 -2.54 -9.97 10.30
CA VAL A 20 -3.31 -9.24 9.29
C VAL A 20 -2.40 -8.35 8.43
N GLU A 21 -1.48 -7.59 9.03
CA GLU A 21 -0.54 -6.74 8.29
C GLU A 21 0.36 -7.57 7.35
N ALA A 22 0.89 -8.70 7.82
CA ALA A 22 1.71 -9.58 7.00
C ALA A 22 0.93 -10.21 5.84
N ASP A 23 -0.34 -10.56 6.05
CA ASP A 23 -1.22 -11.08 5.01
C ASP A 23 -1.61 -10.00 4.00
N LEU A 24 -1.89 -8.76 4.46
CA LEU A 24 -2.14 -7.61 3.58
C LEU A 24 -0.95 -7.33 2.65
N ILE A 25 0.28 -7.41 3.14
CA ILE A 25 1.47 -7.26 2.30
C ILE A 25 1.49 -8.33 1.19
N ARG A 26 1.17 -9.58 1.52
CA ARG A 26 1.09 -10.67 0.53
C ARG A 26 -0.03 -10.43 -0.47
N TYR A 27 -1.22 -10.05 0.01
CA TYR A 27 -2.37 -9.70 -0.81
C TYR A 27 -2.00 -8.62 -1.85
N PHE A 28 -1.36 -7.54 -1.42
CA PHE A 28 -0.95 -6.47 -2.34
C PHE A 28 0.08 -6.95 -3.36
N MET A 29 1.10 -7.70 -2.92
CA MET A 29 2.11 -8.28 -3.83
C MET A 29 1.46 -9.15 -4.92
N GLU A 30 0.51 -10.00 -4.55
CA GLU A 30 -0.23 -10.83 -5.51
C GLU A 30 -1.06 -9.98 -6.47
N ARG A 31 -1.75 -8.95 -5.97
CA ARG A 31 -2.56 -8.08 -6.83
C ARG A 31 -1.71 -7.20 -7.74
N PHE A 32 -0.50 -6.80 -7.34
CA PHE A 32 0.40 -6.07 -8.23
C PHE A 32 0.83 -6.89 -9.44
N ALA A 33 0.88 -8.22 -9.33
CA ALA A 33 1.22 -9.10 -10.44
C ALA A 33 0.28 -8.92 -11.65
N ASP A 34 -0.99 -8.58 -11.37
CA ASP A 34 -2.07 -8.42 -12.36
C ASP A 34 -1.96 -7.13 -13.19
N TYR A 35 -1.08 -6.20 -12.83
CA TYR A 35 -0.91 -4.91 -13.49
C TYR A 35 0.39 -4.85 -14.32
N PRO A 36 0.44 -4.00 -15.38
CA PRO A 36 1.69 -3.64 -16.04
C PRO A 36 2.64 -2.93 -15.06
N HIS A 37 3.89 -2.69 -15.47
CA HIS A 37 4.81 -1.88 -14.68
C HIS A 37 4.27 -0.46 -14.52
N ILE A 38 4.30 0.06 -13.29
CA ILE A 38 3.76 1.36 -12.91
C ILE A 38 4.92 2.27 -12.54
N ARG A 39 4.93 3.48 -13.10
CA ARG A 39 5.88 4.52 -12.71
C ARG A 39 5.36 5.22 -11.44
N LEU A 40 6.21 5.31 -10.43
CA LEU A 40 5.84 5.94 -9.15
C LEU A 40 5.83 7.46 -9.20
N PHE A 41 6.55 8.04 -10.16
CA PHE A 41 6.71 9.48 -10.31
C PHE A 41 6.39 9.88 -11.75
N GLY A 42 5.54 10.89 -11.88
CA GLY A 42 5.27 11.61 -13.12
C GLY A 42 5.58 13.09 -12.90
N ALA A 43 5.68 13.85 -13.99
CA ALA A 43 6.07 15.26 -13.95
C ALA A 43 5.11 16.17 -13.17
N ASP A 44 3.88 15.71 -12.88
CA ASP A 44 2.85 16.49 -12.20
C ASP A 44 2.41 15.83 -10.88
N PRO A 45 2.71 16.43 -9.71
CA PRO A 45 2.26 15.94 -8.41
C PRO A 45 0.74 16.09 -8.18
N TYR A 46 0.02 16.81 -9.06
CA TYR A 46 -1.44 16.99 -9.02
C TYR A 46 -2.18 16.12 -10.04
N ASP A 47 -1.49 15.19 -10.73
CA ASP A 47 -2.15 14.21 -11.60
C ASP A 47 -2.85 13.13 -10.78
N TYR A 48 -4.07 13.43 -10.32
CA TYR A 48 -4.92 12.49 -9.61
C TYR A 48 -5.34 11.28 -10.48
N ASP A 49 -5.25 11.39 -11.81
CA ASP A 49 -5.56 10.32 -12.76
C ASP A 49 -4.36 9.44 -13.10
N ALA A 50 -3.19 9.74 -12.52
CA ALA A 50 -1.98 8.95 -12.67
C ALA A 50 -2.28 7.46 -12.39
N PRO A 51 -1.74 6.52 -13.18
CA PRO A 51 -2.01 5.09 -13.03
C PRO A 51 -1.78 4.57 -11.61
N PHE A 52 -0.80 5.14 -10.89
CA PHE A 52 -0.55 4.81 -9.49
C PHE A 52 -1.70 5.22 -8.56
N ASN A 53 -2.22 6.45 -8.68
CA ASN A 53 -3.28 6.97 -7.82
C ASN A 53 -4.58 6.18 -7.99
N ARG A 54 -4.98 5.94 -9.25
CA ARG A 54 -6.15 5.10 -9.55
C ARG A 54 -5.98 3.67 -9.03
N LEU A 55 -4.78 3.10 -9.15
CA LEU A 55 -4.51 1.77 -8.62
C LEU A 55 -4.61 1.74 -7.09
N HIS A 56 -4.02 2.73 -6.42
CA HIS A 56 -4.00 2.84 -4.96
C HIS A 56 -5.44 2.85 -4.41
N ASP A 57 -6.31 3.73 -4.90
CA ASP A 57 -7.70 3.82 -4.45
C ASP A 57 -8.45 2.50 -4.59
N VAL A 58 -8.35 1.86 -5.76
CA VAL A 58 -9.01 0.57 -6.04
C VAL A 58 -8.49 -0.55 -5.12
N LEU A 59 -7.18 -0.62 -4.92
CA LEU A 59 -6.58 -1.66 -4.08
C LEU A 59 -6.84 -1.43 -2.59
N MET A 60 -6.90 -0.17 -2.12
CA MET A 60 -7.29 0.16 -0.75
C MET A 60 -8.70 -0.34 -0.43
N ALA A 61 -9.68 -0.05 -1.30
CA ALA A 61 -11.05 -0.49 -1.12
C ALA A 61 -11.16 -2.02 -1.06
N ARG A 62 -10.54 -2.72 -2.04
CA ARG A 62 -10.56 -4.18 -2.11
C ARG A 62 -9.82 -4.86 -0.96
N ALA A 63 -8.74 -4.26 -0.46
CA ALA A 63 -8.02 -4.77 0.70
C ALA A 63 -8.85 -4.65 1.99
N GLY A 64 -9.59 -3.55 2.16
CA GLY A 64 -10.54 -3.40 3.26
C GLY A 64 -11.60 -4.50 3.25
N GLU A 65 -12.25 -4.71 2.10
CA GLU A 65 -13.23 -5.78 1.91
C GLU A 65 -12.64 -7.18 2.15
N TYR A 66 -11.40 -7.41 1.71
CA TYR A 66 -10.67 -8.65 1.94
C TYR A 66 -10.46 -8.92 3.43
N CYS A 67 -10.00 -7.91 4.21
CA CYS A 67 -9.83 -8.05 5.65
C CYS A 67 -11.14 -8.34 6.38
N GLU A 68 -12.23 -7.68 5.99
CA GLU A 68 -13.54 -7.94 6.59
C GLU A 68 -14.02 -9.37 6.29
N ARG A 69 -13.81 -9.87 5.05
CA ARG A 69 -14.24 -11.21 4.66
C ARG A 69 -13.39 -12.33 5.26
N GLU A 70 -12.08 -12.27 5.10
CA GLU A 70 -11.19 -13.38 5.49
C GLU A 70 -10.83 -13.35 6.98
N TRP A 71 -10.64 -12.15 7.53
CA TRP A 71 -10.15 -11.99 8.89
C TRP A 71 -11.22 -11.56 9.89
N ARG A 72 -12.42 -11.17 9.42
CA ARG A 72 -13.42 -10.44 10.21
C ARG A 72 -12.78 -9.28 10.97
N TYR A 73 -11.98 -8.52 10.25
CA TYR A 73 -11.11 -7.49 10.78
C TYR A 73 -11.29 -6.21 9.99
N VAL A 74 -11.51 -5.09 10.69
CA VAL A 74 -11.60 -3.76 10.09
C VAL A 74 -10.26 -3.05 10.33
N PRO A 75 -9.39 -2.96 9.30
CA PRO A 75 -8.10 -2.31 9.44
C PRO A 75 -8.25 -0.80 9.50
N THR A 76 -7.30 -0.15 10.18
CA THR A 76 -7.16 1.30 10.11
C THR A 76 -6.67 1.73 8.71
N PRO A 77 -6.99 2.95 8.26
CA PRO A 77 -6.40 3.51 7.04
C PRO A 77 -4.87 3.50 7.06
N GLU A 78 -4.26 3.71 8.24
CA GLU A 78 -2.81 3.68 8.41
C GLU A 78 -2.24 2.28 8.19
N GLN A 79 -2.85 1.23 8.76
CA GLN A 79 -2.41 -0.15 8.53
C GLN A 79 -2.49 -0.55 7.06
N LEU A 80 -3.57 -0.16 6.36
CA LEU A 80 -3.74 -0.42 4.93
C LEU A 80 -2.63 0.27 4.12
N ASN A 81 -2.41 1.56 4.35
CA ASN A 81 -1.38 2.33 3.65
C ASN A 81 0.03 1.79 3.92
N ARG A 82 0.35 1.53 5.20
CA ARG A 82 1.64 0.96 5.57
C ARG A 82 1.90 -0.38 4.88
N ALA A 83 0.94 -1.30 4.90
CA ALA A 83 1.08 -2.58 4.21
C ALA A 83 1.24 -2.41 2.70
N PHE A 84 0.49 -1.50 2.08
CA PHE A 84 0.60 -1.19 0.66
C PHE A 84 1.97 -0.66 0.27
N PHE A 85 2.48 0.37 0.94
CA PHE A 85 3.77 0.97 0.60
C PHE A 85 4.94 0.02 0.91
N LEU A 86 4.84 -0.81 1.95
CA LEU A 86 5.80 -1.89 2.19
C LEU A 86 5.80 -2.92 1.04
N ALA A 87 4.63 -3.25 0.49
CA ALA A 87 4.52 -4.14 -0.66
C ALA A 87 5.06 -3.46 -1.94
N VAL A 88 4.76 -2.17 -2.17
CA VAL A 88 5.30 -1.38 -3.30
C VAL A 88 6.83 -1.43 -3.28
N GLY A 89 7.46 -1.19 -2.14
CA GLY A 89 8.91 -1.23 -2.00
C GLY A 89 9.57 -2.60 -2.19
N ARG A 90 8.77 -3.69 -2.13
CA ARG A 90 9.23 -5.07 -2.36
C ARG A 90 8.90 -5.60 -3.75
N SER A 91 8.02 -4.91 -4.48
CA SER A 91 7.53 -5.34 -5.78
C SER A 91 8.42 -4.82 -6.90
N ASN A 92 8.69 -5.68 -7.89
CA ASN A 92 9.39 -5.28 -9.11
C ASN A 92 8.49 -4.52 -10.11
N LYS A 93 7.20 -4.38 -9.82
CA LYS A 93 6.24 -3.71 -10.70
C LYS A 93 6.33 -2.19 -10.66
N PHE A 94 6.91 -1.62 -9.60
CA PHE A 94 6.99 -0.18 -9.42
C PHE A 94 8.38 0.32 -9.79
N VAL A 95 8.44 1.14 -10.84
CA VAL A 95 9.69 1.67 -11.39
C VAL A 95 9.80 3.14 -11.02
N ARG A 96 10.98 3.55 -10.55
CA ARG A 96 11.34 4.97 -10.37
C ARG A 96 12.02 5.47 -11.63
N ASP A 97 11.79 6.73 -11.99
CA ASP A 97 12.50 7.32 -13.11
C ASP A 97 13.97 7.54 -12.70
N PRO A 98 14.97 7.19 -13.54
CA PRO A 98 16.38 7.44 -13.23
C PRO A 98 16.72 8.91 -12.93
N SER A 99 15.87 9.87 -13.35
CA SER A 99 16.07 11.30 -13.10
C SER A 99 15.62 11.78 -11.70
N ASP A 100 15.00 10.93 -10.88
CA ASP A 100 14.48 11.31 -9.55
C ASP A 100 15.53 11.22 -8.43
N GLY A 101 16.80 10.97 -8.78
CA GLY A 101 17.95 11.02 -7.88
C GLY A 101 18.71 12.33 -8.04
N ASP A 102 19.09 12.95 -6.92
CA ASP A 102 19.90 14.18 -6.83
C ASP A 102 20.98 14.25 -7.93
N PRO A 103 20.92 15.20 -8.89
CA PRO A 103 21.78 15.22 -10.07
C PRO A 103 23.24 15.63 -9.79
N HIS A 104 23.64 15.78 -8.52
CA HIS A 104 25.00 16.18 -8.16
C HIS A 104 25.66 15.21 -7.17
N ARG A 105 26.16 14.08 -7.68
CA ARG A 105 27.41 13.52 -7.15
C ARG A 105 28.55 13.96 -8.05
N SER A 106 29.10 15.13 -7.75
CA SER A 106 30.44 15.49 -8.20
C SER A 106 31.43 14.62 -7.44
N ASP A 107 32.05 13.66 -8.14
CA ASP A 107 33.29 13.04 -7.67
C ASP A 107 34.36 14.13 -7.59
N SER A 108 35.05 14.20 -6.46
CA SER A 108 36.32 14.90 -6.27
C SER A 108 37.27 13.95 -5.55
#